data_AF-A0A2R8F5A8-F1
#
_entry.id   AF-A0A2R8F5A8-F1
#
_cell.length_a   1.000
_cell.length_b   1.000
_cell.length_c   1.000
_cell.angle_alpha   90.00
_cell.angle_beta   90.00
_cell.angle_gamma   90.00
#
_symmetry.space_group_name_H-M   'P 1'
#
loop_
_entity.id
_entity.type
_entity.pdbx_description
1 polymer ?
#
loop_
_entity_poly.entity_id
_entity_poly.type
_entity_poly.pdbx_seq_one_letter_code
_entity_poly.pdbx_strand_id
1 'polypeptide(L)'
;MSSAIPKSAWVNLYKQLQKEAEKIPQYNYRSFFQRRIRDHFVANRAVCDVTEQKKLYEEGQKQLESLKRQAIFCKLYPHNKTIVEQKIGH
;
A
#
# COMPACT_ATOMS: atom_id res chain seq x y z
N MET A 1 8.91 16.35 -22.17
CA MET A 1 9.71 15.11 -22.08
C MET A 1 9.36 14.39 -20.79
N SER A 2 8.36 13.50 -20.78
CA SER A 2 8.13 12.64 -19.61
C SER A 2 9.26 11.61 -19.56
N SER A 3 10.19 11.78 -18.62
CA SER A 3 11.22 10.78 -18.36
C SER A 3 10.56 9.52 -17.81
N ALA A 4 10.96 8.35 -18.31
CA ALA A 4 10.53 7.09 -17.74
C ALA A 4 10.91 7.01 -16.25
N ILE A 5 10.00 6.48 -15.43
CA ILE A 5 10.25 6.31 -14.00
C ILE A 5 11.21 5.12 -13.82
N PRO A 6 12.33 5.29 -13.10
CA PRO A 6 13.29 4.21 -12.93
C PRO A 6 12.68 3.06 -12.13
N LYS A 7 13.08 1.82 -12.45
CA LYS A 7 12.63 0.61 -11.74
C LYS A 7 12.85 0.67 -10.22
N SER A 8 13.92 1.34 -9.77
CA SER A 8 14.22 1.56 -8.36
C SER A 8 13.13 2.38 -7.64
N ALA A 9 12.56 3.38 -8.30
CA ALA A 9 11.48 4.20 -7.74
C ALA A 9 10.20 3.38 -7.56
N TRP A 10 9.87 2.49 -8.49
CA TRP A 10 8.75 1.55 -8.37
C TRP A 10 8.95 0.55 -7.23
N VAL A 11 10.14 -0.03 -7.11
CA VAL A 11 10.49 -0.95 -6.02
C VAL A 11 10.40 -0.24 -4.67
N ASN A 12 10.90 1.00 -4.58
CA ASN A 12 10.82 1.79 -3.36
C ASN A 12 9.37 2.12 -2.99
N LEU A 13 8.54 2.51 -3.96
CA LEU A 13 7.11 2.76 -3.74
C LEU A 13 6.39 1.50 -3.22
N TYR A 14 6.64 0.34 -3.85
CA TYR A 14 6.07 -0.93 -3.39
C TYR A 14 6.46 -1.26 -1.95
N LYS A 15 7.75 -1.15 -1.62
CA LYS A 15 8.26 -1.39 -0.25
C LYS A 15 7.65 -0.43 0.77
N GLN A 16 7.51 0.84 0.42
CA GLN A 16 6.91 1.85 1.30
C GLN A 16 5.42 1.57 1.56
N LEU A 17 4.66 1.21 0.52
CA LEU A 17 3.25 0.83 0.63
C LEU A 17 3.07 -0.41 1.52
N GLN A 18 3.88 -1.45 1.30
CA GLN A 18 3.83 -2.67 2.11
C GLN A 18 4.17 -2.39 3.58
N LYS A 19 5.22 -1.58 3.84
CA LYS A 19 5.62 -1.19 5.19
C LYS A 19 4.55 -0.35 5.89
N GLU A 20 3.83 0.50 5.18
CA GLU A 20 2.76 1.29 5.79
C GLU A 20 1.51 0.45 6.06
N ALA A 21 1.18 -0.50 5.18
CA ALA A 21 0.10 -1.46 5.39
C ALA A 21 0.35 -2.31 6.64
N GLU A 22 1.60 -2.70 6.89
CA GLU A 22 2.00 -3.49 8.06
C GLU A 22 1.76 -2.75 9.39
N LYS A 23 1.82 -1.42 9.40
CA LYS A 23 1.59 -0.61 10.60
C LYS A 23 0.13 -0.58 11.05
N ILE A 24 -0.80 -1.09 10.22
CA ILE A 24 -2.21 -1.15 10.57
C ILE A 24 -2.41 -2.29 11.57
N PRO A 25 -2.92 -2.02 12.78
CA PRO A 25 -3.06 -3.02 13.84
C PRO A 25 -4.05 -4.12 13.43
N GLN A 26 -5.12 -3.73 12.75
CA GLN A 26 -6.17 -4.62 12.25
C GLN A 26 -5.65 -5.62 11.22
N TYR A 27 -5.76 -6.92 11.53
CA TYR A 27 -5.35 -8.03 10.66
C TYR A 27 -6.08 -8.01 9.32
N ASN A 28 -7.39 -7.76 9.32
CA ASN A 28 -8.20 -7.75 8.10
C ASN A 28 -7.75 -6.61 7.16
N TYR A 29 -7.57 -5.40 7.68
CA TYR A 29 -7.12 -4.26 6.88
C TYR A 29 -5.66 -4.41 6.46
N ARG A 30 -4.76 -4.83 7.35
CA ARG A 30 -3.36 -5.13 7.00
C ARG A 30 -3.29 -6.14 5.85
N SER A 31 -3.95 -7.29 6.01
CA SER A 31 -4.00 -8.35 5.00
C SER A 31 -4.68 -7.90 3.70
N PHE A 32 -5.71 -7.05 3.79
CA PHE A 32 -6.39 -6.48 2.63
C PHE A 32 -5.47 -5.55 1.84
N PHE A 33 -4.85 -4.57 2.50
CA PHE A 33 -3.96 -3.62 1.85
C PHE A 33 -2.74 -4.31 1.24
N GLN A 34 -2.11 -5.25 1.95
CA GLN A 34 -0.96 -5.99 1.42
C GLN A 34 -1.29 -6.75 0.13
N ARG A 35 -2.44 -7.44 0.09
CA ARG A 35 -2.93 -8.12 -1.12
C ARG A 35 -3.28 -7.13 -2.22
N ARG A 36 -4.05 -6.08 -1.90
CA ARG A 36 -4.47 -5.06 -2.87
C ARG A 36 -3.28 -4.36 -3.52
N ILE A 37 -2.24 -4.01 -2.75
CA ILE A 37 -0.99 -3.44 -3.26
C ILE A 37 -0.34 -4.43 -4.23
N ARG A 38 -0.18 -5.70 -3.85
CA ARG A 38 0.41 -6.71 -4.72
C ARG A 38 -0.38 -6.87 -6.03
N ASP A 39 -1.69 -7.02 -5.94
CA ASP A 39 -2.56 -7.23 -7.10
C ASP A 39 -2.49 -6.05 -8.07
N HIS A 40 -2.48 -4.82 -7.56
CA HIS A 40 -2.35 -3.62 -8.37
C HIS A 40 -1.02 -3.57 -9.14
N PHE A 41 0.10 -3.93 -8.49
CA PHE A 41 1.41 -3.97 -9.16
C PHE A 41 1.52 -5.12 -10.16
N VAL A 42 0.85 -6.25 -9.92
CA VAL A 42 0.82 -7.37 -10.88
C VAL A 42 -0.01 -7.00 -12.10
N ALA A 43 -1.20 -6.42 -11.90
CA ALA A 43 -2.10 -6.03 -12.98
C ALA A 43 -1.48 -4.97 -13.91
N ASN A 44 -0.75 -4.00 -13.35
CA ASN A 44 -0.16 -2.90 -14.13
C ASN A 44 1.28 -3.17 -14.60
N ARG A 45 1.80 -4.39 -14.46
CA ARG A 45 3.20 -4.71 -14.82
C ARG A 45 3.48 -4.57 -16.32
N ALA A 46 2.48 -4.82 -17.16
CA ALA A 46 2.60 -4.81 -18.62
C ALA A 46 2.47 -3.41 -19.24
N VAL A 47 2.21 -2.37 -18.43
CA VAL A 47 2.05 -1.00 -18.90
C VAL A 47 3.41 -0.45 -19.35
N CYS A 48 3.58 -0.27 -20.65
CA CYS A 48 4.79 0.27 -21.27
C CYS A 48 4.72 1.77 -21.58
N ASP A 49 3.51 2.35 -21.63
CA ASP A 49 3.36 3.77 -21.89
C ASP A 49 3.90 4.61 -20.72
N VAL A 50 4.79 5.54 -21.03
CA VAL A 50 5.43 6.42 -20.05
C VAL A 50 4.42 7.36 -19.39
N THR A 51 3.38 7.79 -20.13
CA THR A 51 2.35 8.68 -19.60
C THR A 51 1.48 7.96 -18.59
N GLU A 52 1.04 6.74 -18.93
CA GLU A 52 0.28 5.88 -18.03
C GLU A 52 1.10 5.47 -16.80
N GLN A 53 2.38 5.10 -16.96
CA GLN A 53 3.28 4.83 -15.84
C GLN A 53 3.37 6.00 -14.87
N LYS A 54 3.48 7.23 -15.39
CA LYS A 54 3.54 8.42 -14.54
C LYS A 54 2.24 8.62 -13.74
N LYS A 55 1.10 8.45 -14.39
CA LYS A 55 -0.22 8.53 -13.72
C LYS A 55 -0.36 7.49 -12.61
N LEU A 56 0.00 6.24 -12.90
CA LEU A 56 -0.02 5.14 -11.91
C LEU A 56 0.91 5.40 -10.74
N TYR A 57 2.08 6.00 -11.00
CA TYR A 57 3.03 6.33 -9.94
C TYR A 57 2.50 7.46 -9.04
N GLU A 58 1.94 8.51 -9.62
CA GLU A 58 1.30 9.60 -8.88
C GLU A 58 0.12 9.10 -8.05
N GLU A 59 -0.69 8.20 -8.62
CA GLU A 59 -1.76 7.53 -7.88
C GLU A 59 -1.21 6.71 -6.71
N GLY A 60 -0.17 5.91 -6.93
CA GLY A 60 0.48 5.13 -5.88
C GLY A 60 1.06 5.99 -4.76
N GLN A 61 1.60 7.17 -5.07
CA GLN A 61 2.05 8.15 -4.08
C GLN A 61 0.87 8.70 -3.25
N LYS A 62 -0.24 9.07 -3.89
CA LYS A 62 -1.47 9.51 -3.19
C LYS A 62 -2.02 8.41 -2.29
N GLN A 63 -2.03 7.16 -2.78
CA GLN A 63 -2.45 5.99 -2.00
C GLN A 63 -1.53 5.76 -0.80
N LEU A 64 -0.21 5.94 -0.96
CA LEU A 64 0.75 5.86 0.15
C LEU A 64 0.47 6.90 1.24
N GLU A 65 0.19 8.16 0.87
CA GLU A 65 -0.21 9.18 1.83
C GLU A 65 -1.53 8.85 2.53
N SER A 66 -2.51 8.33 1.79
CA SER A 66 -3.79 7.87 2.36
C SER A 66 -3.57 6.75 3.37
N LEU A 67 -2.72 5.78 3.02
CA LEU A 67 -2.39 4.65 3.88
C LEU A 67 -1.65 5.10 5.15
N LYS A 68 -0.73 6.06 5.05
CA LYS A 68 -0.06 6.69 6.21
C LYS A 68 -1.07 7.32 7.16
N ARG A 69 -2.03 8.07 6.62
CA ARG A 69 -3.10 8.68 7.43
C ARG A 69 -3.93 7.60 8.11
N GLN A 70 -4.35 6.57 7.37
CA GLN A 70 -5.11 5.45 7.93
C GLN A 70 -4.36 4.72 9.05
N ALA A 71 -3.06 4.47 8.88
CA ALA A 71 -2.24 3.86 9.92
C ALA A 71 -2.17 4.72 11.19
N ILE A 72 -2.15 6.05 11.07
CA ILE A 72 -2.23 6.97 12.21
C ILE A 72 -3.62 6.92 12.85
N PHE A 73 -4.69 7.00 12.06
CA PHE A 73 -6.06 6.93 12.58
C PHE A 73 -6.34 5.63 13.34
N CYS A 74 -5.93 4.47 12.80
CA CYS A 74 -6.09 3.18 13.47
C CYS A 74 -5.31 3.07 14.79
N LYS A 75 -4.25 3.86 14.98
CA LYS A 75 -3.49 3.93 16.23
C LYS A 75 -4.11 4.87 17.25
N LEU A 76 -4.65 6.00 16.80
CA LEU A 76 -5.33 6.97 17.66
C LEU A 76 -6.67 6.44 18.17
N TYR A 77 -7.38 5.67 17.34
CA TYR A 77 -8.66 5.04 17.67
C TYR A 77 -8.52 3.53 17.60
N PRO A 78 -7.97 2.89 18.65
CA PRO A 78 -7.89 1.43 18.69
C PRO A 78 -9.31 0.84 18.65
N HIS A 79 -9.47 -0.16 17.82
CA HIS A 79 -10.69 -0.94 17.68
C HIS A 79 -10.59 -2.19 18.57
N ASN A 80 -11.74 -2.81 18.86
CA ASN A 80 -11.75 -4.09 19.56
C ASN A 80 -11.09 -5.17 18.72
N LYS A 81 -10.11 -5.89 19.29
CA LYS A 81 -9.45 -7.01 18.63
C LYS A 81 -10.50 -7.96 18.06
N THR A 82 -10.35 -8.27 16.78
CA THR A 82 -11.17 -9.28 16.12
C THR A 82 -10.93 -10.66 16.74
N ILE A 83 -11.86 -11.60 16.59
CA ILE A 83 -11.73 -12.98 17.10
C ILE A 83 -10.43 -13.64 16.60
N VAL A 84 -10.00 -13.30 15.38
CA VAL A 84 -8.76 -13.79 14.78
C VAL A 84 -7.54 -13.25 15.52
N GLU A 85 -7.51 -11.96 15.85
CA GLU A 85 -6.40 -11.35 16.61
C GLU A 85 -6.35 -11.86 18.05
N GLN A 86 -7.51 -12.05 18.69
CA GLN A 86 -7.60 -12.62 20.04
C GLN A 86 -7.03 -14.04 20.09
N LYS A 87 -7.33 -14.87 19.07
CA LYS A 87 -6.82 -16.25 19.00
C LYS A 87 -5.35 -16.34 18.63
N ILE A 88 -4.84 -15.40 17.82
CA ILE A 88 -3.45 -15.43 17.34
C ILE A 88 -2.47 -14.79 18.35
N GLY A 89 -2.96 -14.04 19.34
CA GLY A 89 -2.11 -13.48 20.40
C GLY A 89 -1.32 -12.24 20.00
N HIS A 90 -1.77 -11.51 18.97
CA HIS A 90 -1.26 -10.18 18.59
C HIS A 90 -2.12 -9.08 19.18
#